data_AF-A0A3M1ACE4-F1
#
_entry.id   AF-A0A3M1ACE4-F1
#
_cell.length_a   1.000
_cell.length_b   1.000
_cell.length_c   1.000
_cell.angle_alpha   90.00
_cell.angle_beta   90.00
_cell.angle_gamma   90.00
#
_symmetry.space_group_name_H-M   'P 1'
#
loop_
_entity.id
_entity.type
_entity.pdbx_description
1 polymer ?
#
loop_
_entity_poly.entity_id
_entity_poly.type
_entity_poly.pdbx_seq_one_letter_code
_entity_poly.pdbx_strand_id
1 'polypeptide(L)'
;MWQGWINGIIGLWLIVSGIIGAGLHAPWNYIIAGVLMAILGFWTAKFWQSVITGILGIWMIISGILSATLMHPANMIIVGIITAVLSFWESIARKPQTKMA
;
A
#
# COMPACT_ATOMS: atom_id res chain seq x y z
N MET A 1 13.85 -1.24 -6.00
CA MET A 1 13.96 0.23 -6.10
C MET A 1 12.69 0.80 -6.71
N TRP A 2 12.36 0.46 -7.97
CA TRP A 2 11.13 0.93 -8.61
C TRP A 2 9.84 0.41 -7.97
N GLN A 3 9.85 -0.80 -7.40
CA GLN A 3 8.69 -1.39 -6.72
C GLN A 3 8.28 -0.60 -5.46
N GLY A 4 9.25 -0.15 -4.66
CA GLY A 4 9.01 0.71 -3.50
C GLY A 4 8.45 2.08 -3.91
N TRP A 5 8.88 2.62 -5.06
CA TRP A 5 8.26 3.83 -5.61
C TRP A 5 6.80 3.61 -6.01
N ILE A 6 6.47 2.49 -6.67
CA ILE A 6 5.09 2.19 -7.04
C ILE A 6 4.22 1.97 -5.80
N ASN A 7 4.68 1.20 -4.80
CA ASN A 7 3.95 1.05 -3.54
C ASN A 7 3.79 2.39 -2.81
N GLY A 8 4.79 3.26 -2.86
CA GLY A 8 4.70 4.62 -2.33
C GLY A 8 3.62 5.46 -3.02
N ILE A 9 3.53 5.39 -4.34
CA ILE A 9 2.48 6.05 -5.12
C ILE A 9 1.10 5.49 -4.78
N ILE A 10 0.97 4.17 -4.62
CA ILE A 10 -0.29 3.54 -4.19
C ILE A 10 -0.67 3.98 -2.77
N GLY A 11 0.30 4.08 -1.85
CA GLY A 11 0.08 4.64 -0.52
C GLY A 11 -0.43 6.08 -0.58
N LEU A 12 0.18 6.92 -1.42
CA LEU A 12 -0.27 8.30 -1.64
C LEU A 12 -1.68 8.36 -2.25
N TRP A 13 -1.99 7.46 -3.19
CA TRP A 13 -3.33 7.32 -3.77
C TRP A 13 -4.38 7.01 -2.70
N LEU A 14 -4.07 6.14 -1.74
CA LEU A 14 -4.99 5.83 -0.62
C LEU A 14 -5.23 7.04 0.28
N ILE A 15 -4.21 7.85 0.55
CA ILE A 15 -4.34 9.09 1.32
C ILE A 15 -5.28 10.05 0.60
N VAL A 16 -5.01 10.32 -0.68
CA VAL A 16 -5.82 11.20 -1.52
C VAL A 16 -7.26 10.69 -1.62
N SER A 17 -7.44 9.38 -1.80
CA SER A 17 -8.75 8.73 -1.86
C SER A 17 -9.58 8.92 -0.59
N GLY A 18 -8.94 8.88 0.57
CA GLY A 18 -9.62 9.09 1.85
C GLY A 18 -9.94 10.57 2.15
N ILE A 19 -9.27 11.52 1.49
CA ILE A 19 -9.51 12.97 1.68
C ILE A 19 -10.61 13.50 0.74
N ILE A 20 -10.63 13.06 -0.52
CA ILE A 20 -11.52 13.61 -1.58
C ILE A 20 -12.99 13.11 -1.46
N GLY A 21 -13.31 12.29 -0.45
CA GLY A 21 -14.56 11.55 -0.24
C GLY A 21 -15.84 12.03 -0.94
N ALA A 22 -16.40 11.13 -1.78
CA ALA A 22 -17.83 10.91 -2.09
C ALA A 22 -18.01 9.77 -3.13
N GLY A 23 -16.98 9.45 -3.92
CA GLY A 23 -17.02 8.32 -4.89
C GLY A 23 -15.89 7.29 -4.73
N LEU A 24 -14.85 7.62 -3.94
CA LEU A 24 -13.65 6.79 -3.81
C LEU A 24 -13.69 5.84 -2.59
N HIS A 25 -14.67 5.97 -1.70
CA HIS A 25 -14.91 5.01 -0.62
C HIS A 25 -15.75 3.82 -1.11
N ALA A 26 -15.47 3.37 -2.33
CA ALA A 26 -16.15 2.26 -2.96
C ALA A 26 -15.37 0.95 -2.67
N PRO A 27 -16.07 -0.19 -2.53
CA PRO A 27 -15.46 -1.51 -2.34
C PRO A 27 -14.32 -1.78 -3.34
N TRP A 28 -14.54 -1.40 -4.60
CA TRP A 28 -13.59 -1.58 -5.69
C TRP A 28 -12.28 -0.85 -5.48
N ASN A 29 -12.29 0.37 -4.91
CA ASN A 29 -11.06 1.13 -4.68
C ASN A 29 -10.19 0.45 -3.61
N TYR A 30 -10.82 -0.05 -2.54
CA TYR A 30 -10.14 -0.82 -1.50
C TYR A 30 -9.55 -2.13 -2.05
N ILE A 31 -10.34 -2.87 -2.82
CA ILE A 31 -9.93 -4.16 -3.38
C ILE A 31 -8.79 -3.98 -4.38
N ILE A 32 -8.92 -3.07 -5.34
CA ILE A 32 -7.91 -2.86 -6.39
C ILE A 32 -6.60 -2.37 -5.77
N ALA A 33 -6.65 -1.33 -4.91
CA ALA A 33 -5.44 -0.83 -4.25
C ALA A 33 -4.81 -1.91 -3.34
N GLY A 34 -5.64 -2.68 -2.63
CA GLY A 34 -5.18 -3.77 -1.77
C GLY A 34 -4.50 -4.91 -2.54
N VAL A 35 -5.05 -5.30 -3.69
CA VAL A 35 -4.43 -6.32 -4.58
C VAL A 35 -3.07 -5.85 -5.09
N LEU A 36 -2.97 -4.61 -5.56
CA LEU A 36 -1.70 -4.07 -6.05
C LEU A 36 -0.64 -4.04 -4.94
N MET A 37 -1.02 -3.57 -3.74
CA MET A 37 -0.13 -3.57 -2.56
C MET A 37 0.29 -4.97 -2.15
N ALA A 38 -0.64 -5.93 -2.13
CA ALA A 38 -0.35 -7.32 -1.79
C ALA A 38 0.66 -7.94 -2.76
N ILE A 39 0.42 -7.82 -4.06
CA ILE A 39 1.30 -8.38 -5.10
C ILE A 39 2.69 -7.75 -5.01
N LEU A 40 2.78 -6.43 -5.02
CA LEU A 40 4.07 -5.73 -5.04
C LEU A 40 4.83 -5.87 -3.70
N GLY A 41 4.11 -5.86 -2.59
CA GLY A 41 4.66 -6.09 -1.25
C GLY A 41 5.24 -7.49 -1.10
N PHE A 42 4.48 -8.54 -1.46
CA PHE A 42 4.98 -9.91 -1.35
C PHE A 42 6.01 -10.27 -2.42
N TRP A 43 5.98 -9.67 -3.61
CA TRP A 43 7.05 -9.83 -4.60
C TRP A 43 8.41 -9.43 -4.02
N THR A 44 8.42 -8.41 -3.17
CA THR A 44 9.64 -7.88 -2.54
C THR A 44 9.81 -8.31 -1.08
N ALA A 45 9.14 -9.40 -0.66
CA ALA A 45 9.12 -9.94 0.71
C ALA A 45 10.48 -10.29 1.34
N LYS A 46 11.58 -10.11 0.62
CA LYS A 46 12.94 -10.14 1.16
C LYS A 46 13.15 -9.08 2.27
N PHE A 47 12.27 -8.07 2.35
CA PHE A 47 12.36 -6.99 3.32
C PHE A 47 11.07 -6.88 4.13
N TRP A 48 11.21 -6.65 5.43
CA TRP A 48 10.08 -6.61 6.36
C TRP A 48 9.11 -5.47 6.05
N GLN A 49 9.59 -4.33 5.52
CA GLN A 49 8.74 -3.22 5.09
C GLN A 49 7.78 -3.64 3.96
N SER A 50 8.29 -4.41 3.01
CA SER A 50 7.52 -4.93 1.88
C SER A 50 6.52 -6.00 2.33
N VAL A 51 6.89 -6.82 3.31
CA VAL A 51 5.98 -7.79 3.96
C VAL A 51 4.82 -7.06 4.65
N ILE A 52 5.09 -6.02 5.43
CA ILE A 52 4.02 -5.22 6.07
C ILE A 52 3.12 -4.58 5.01
N THR A 53 3.70 -4.03 3.94
CA THR A 53 2.93 -3.48 2.82
C THR A 53 2.02 -4.54 2.17
N GLY A 54 2.52 -5.77 2.03
CA GLY A 54 1.73 -6.90 1.52
C GLY A 54 0.57 -7.27 2.45
N ILE A 55 0.82 -7.33 3.76
CA ILE A 55 -0.21 -7.59 4.78
C ILE A 55 -1.27 -6.49 4.79
N LEU A 56 -0.86 -5.22 4.71
CA LEU A 56 -1.78 -4.09 4.60
C LEU A 56 -2.61 -4.14 3.32
N GLY A 57 -2.03 -4.66 2.23
CA GLY A 57 -2.77 -4.94 1.00
C GLY A 57 -3.89 -5.95 1.21
N ILE A 58 -3.60 -7.06 1.90
CA ILE A 58 -4.62 -8.05 2.28
C ILE A 58 -5.70 -7.42 3.17
N TRP A 59 -5.31 -6.61 4.16
CA TRP A 59 -6.25 -5.88 5.01
C TRP A 59 -7.20 -4.99 4.22
N MET A 60 -6.71 -4.29 3.19
CA MET A 60 -7.54 -3.46 2.32
C MET A 60 -8.53 -4.29 1.51
N ILE A 61 -8.12 -5.45 1.00
CA ILE A 61 -9.02 -6.38 0.30
C ILE A 61 -10.14 -6.83 1.25
N ILE A 62 -9.79 -7.26 2.46
CA ILE A 62 -10.75 -7.69 3.47
C ILE A 62 -11.71 -6.55 3.84
N SER A 63 -11.20 -5.33 4.02
CA SER A 63 -12.00 -4.15 4.29
C SER A 63 -13.00 -3.87 3.16
N GLY A 64 -12.59 -4.06 1.91
CA GLY A 64 -13.43 -3.89 0.73
C GLY A 64 -14.49 -4.98 0.54
N ILE A 65 -14.27 -6.20 1.05
CA ILE A 65 -15.20 -7.33 0.89
C ILE A 65 -16.19 -7.42 2.06
N LEU A 66 -15.72 -7.28 3.30
CA LEU A 66 -16.49 -7.71 4.47
C LEU A 66 -17.34 -6.62 5.12
N SER A 67 -16.99 -5.34 4.99
CA SER A 67 -17.71 -4.34 5.77
C SER A 67 -17.75 -2.93 5.19
N ALA A 68 -18.96 -2.42 5.03
CA ALA A 68 -19.20 -1.00 4.81
C ALA A 68 -18.68 -0.12 5.97
N THR A 69 -18.57 -0.65 7.20
CA THR A 69 -18.01 0.10 8.34
C THR A 69 -16.49 0.24 8.27
N LEU A 70 -15.81 -0.67 7.57
CA LEU A 70 -14.37 -0.62 7.34
C LEU A 70 -14.01 0.26 6.14
N MET A 71 -14.99 0.59 5.29
CA MET A 71 -14.88 1.55 4.20
C MET A 71 -14.92 3.01 4.71
N HIS A 72 -14.19 3.27 5.79
CA HIS A 72 -14.08 4.59 6.39
C HIS A 72 -12.85 5.31 5.83
N PRO A 73 -12.93 6.63 5.53
CA PRO A 73 -11.79 7.41 5.03
C PRO A 73 -10.55 7.30 5.91
N ALA A 74 -10.72 7.25 7.24
CA ALA A 74 -9.61 7.07 8.17
C ALA A 74 -8.83 5.76 7.92
N ASN A 75 -9.50 4.66 7.55
CA ASN A 75 -8.84 3.38 7.25
C ASN A 75 -7.92 3.53 6.02
N MET A 76 -8.40 4.18 4.94
CA MET A 76 -7.58 4.43 3.76
C MET A 76 -6.39 5.34 4.07
N ILE A 77 -6.62 6.41 4.84
CA ILE A 77 -5.59 7.38 5.17
C ILE A 77 -4.50 6.73 6.02
N ILE A 78 -4.87 5.97 7.06
CA ILE A 78 -3.91 5.29 7.93
C ILE A 78 -3.08 4.28 7.13
N VAL A 79 -3.74 3.40 6.39
CA VAL A 79 -3.05 2.39 5.57
C VAL A 79 -2.20 3.05 4.48
N GLY A 80 -2.69 4.13 3.89
CA GLY A 80 -1.97 4.92 2.89
C GLY A 80 -0.70 5.57 3.44
N ILE A 81 -0.79 6.20 4.63
CA ILE A 81 0.37 6.80 5.31
C ILE A 81 1.42 5.75 5.63
N ILE A 82 1.02 4.65 6.27
CA ILE A 82 1.96 3.58 6.65
C ILE A 82 2.65 3.03 5.40
N THR A 83 1.88 2.75 4.35
CA THR A 83 2.40 2.22 3.09
C THR A 83 3.34 3.21 2.41
N ALA A 84 2.98 4.48 2.33
CA ALA A 84 3.82 5.52 1.74
C ALA A 84 5.15 5.66 2.48
N VAL A 85 5.12 5.73 3.81
CA VAL A 85 6.31 5.86 4.65
C VAL A 85 7.22 4.64 4.51
N LEU A 86 6.67 3.43 4.64
CA LEU A 86 7.45 2.20 4.55
C LEU A 86 8.08 2.01 3.16
N SER A 87 7.33 2.34 2.11
CA SER A 87 7.80 2.16 0.73
C SER A 87 8.82 3.24 0.33
N PHE A 88 8.70 4.45 0.88
CA PHE A 88 9.69 5.52 0.70
C PHE A 88 10.97 5.24 1.49
N TRP A 89 10.85 4.70 2.71
CA TRP A 89 12.00 4.18 3.44
C TRP A 89 12.69 3.10 2.61
N GLU A 90 11.92 2.15 2.08
CA GLU A 90 12.43 1.06 1.26
C GLU A 90 13.17 1.57 0.02
N SER A 91 12.66 2.62 -0.65
CA SER A 91 13.27 3.16 -1.86
C SER A 91 14.58 3.92 -1.58
N ILE A 92 14.65 4.68 -0.48
CA ILE A 92 15.83 5.49 -0.10
C ILE A 92 16.91 4.65 0.56
N ALA A 93 16.54 3.74 1.47
CA ALA A 93 17.50 2.95 2.23
C ALA A 93 18.25 1.92 1.37
N ARG A 94 17.79 1.66 0.13
CA ARG A 94 18.43 0.71 -0.79
C ARG A 94 19.50 1.40 -1.63
N LYS A 95 20.77 1.24 -1.24
CA LYS A 95 21.91 1.41 -2.15
C LYS A 95 21.82 0.35 -3.26
N PRO A 96 22.23 0.65 -4.51
CA PRO A 96 22.31 -0.35 -5.55
C PRO A 96 23.23 -1.47 -5.06
N GLN A 97 22.75 -2.71 -5.12
CA GLN A 97 23.62 -3.87 -4.92
C GLN A 97 24.62 -3.87 -6.08
N THR A 98 25.79 -3.22 -5.89
CA THR A 98 26.97 -3.54 -6.68
C THR A 98 27.26 -5.00 -6.39
N LYS A 99 26.84 -5.87 -7.31
CA LYS A 99 27.31 -7.24 -7.37
C LYS A 99 28.83 -7.13 -7.51
N MET A 100 29.57 -7.32 -6.42
CA MET A 100 30.99 -7.61 -6.54
C MET A 100 31.04 -9.02 -7.13
N ALA A 101 31.44 -9.06 -8.38
CA ALA A 101 31.69 -10.27 -9.16
C ALA A 101 32.86 -11.04 -8.56
#